data_AF-A0A2R6AVX1-F1
#
_entry.id   AF-A0A2R6AVX1-F1
#
_cell.length_a   1.000
_cell.length_b   1.000
_cell.length_c   1.000
_cell.angle_alpha   90.00
_cell.angle_beta   90.00
_cell.angle_gamma   90.00
#
_symmetry.space_group_name_H-M   'P 1'
#
loop_
_entity.id
_entity.type
_entity.pdbx_description
1 polymer ?
#
loop_
_entity_poly.entity_id
_entity_poly.type
_entity_poly.pdbx_seq_one_letter_code
_entity_poly.pdbx_strand_id
1 'polypeptide(L)'
;MNAQPKYGSLSERRLYVTEKVILKNKLSMVYRGFTLIVMLFVLGLTLFTVSPFGISSVNTAPRQHMIINAAADDSESFPTSAIIASPPPVPPPTKPVIVRVLDNFSGGFIKGSFEVPQGVWSMIVLNYTGEATGQVFDSSYQLVINGVEVFQGTSPEYGRWVVLKDLTLYSSLFKGDVEYSFSAPSAVIKSSFLSWITLYFYPTPSGSKPPSEPNTIIPLWSCYCRGTPLTAKSPSSTVQVNIPNNVVRATLQLYVYGFGFDEFWYSNEPSFRDVIVSVDSNLIASILPFPYINTGGIDLFMWQPITGVFTLDDPPYTVDVTHALGMLEGSHTLSVTVENIAPYSTWLVSGALLLYTTPQAGQANTSLTPSQHPKYQHRPTQRSPILTRVRI
;
A
#
# COMPACT_ATOMS: atom_id res chain seq x y z
N MET A 1 -1.13 31.42 -72.68
CA MET A 1 -0.03 32.40 -72.63
C MET A 1 0.78 32.14 -71.37
N ASN A 2 2.03 31.70 -71.55
CA ASN A 2 3.00 31.41 -70.50
C ASN A 2 3.41 32.70 -69.79
N ALA A 3 3.26 32.76 -68.46
CA ALA A 3 3.94 33.76 -67.64
C ALA A 3 5.27 33.16 -67.15
N GLN A 4 6.37 33.66 -67.72
CA GLN A 4 7.74 33.39 -67.31
C GLN A 4 8.00 33.89 -65.87
N PRO A 5 8.75 33.16 -65.02
CA PRO A 5 9.31 33.75 -63.82
C PRO A 5 10.48 34.66 -64.20
N LYS A 6 10.44 35.92 -63.73
CA LYS A 6 11.56 36.87 -63.81
C LYS A 6 12.78 36.27 -63.12
N TYR A 7 13.86 36.05 -63.88
CA TYR A 7 15.15 35.73 -63.31
C TYR A 7 15.78 36.99 -62.72
N GLY A 8 16.04 36.98 -61.40
CA GLY A 8 16.94 37.92 -60.74
C GLY A 8 18.33 37.91 -61.38
N SER A 9 19.04 39.02 -61.18
CA SER A 9 20.34 39.31 -61.79
C SER A 9 21.39 38.20 -61.53
N LEU A 10 22.38 38.08 -62.41
CA LEU A 10 23.50 37.12 -62.29
C LEU A 10 24.26 37.23 -60.94
N SER A 11 24.21 38.38 -60.28
CA SER A 11 24.75 38.60 -58.93
C SER A 11 23.92 37.94 -57.82
N GLU A 12 22.59 37.93 -57.92
CA GLU A 12 21.70 37.34 -56.91
C GLU A 12 21.73 35.80 -56.94
N ARG A 13 21.92 35.20 -58.12
CA ARG A 13 22.10 33.74 -58.25
C ARG A 13 23.44 33.25 -57.69
N ARG A 14 24.50 34.07 -57.73
CA ARG A 14 25.80 33.71 -57.13
C ARG A 14 25.72 33.73 -55.60
N LEU A 15 25.10 34.74 -55.00
CA LEU A 15 24.91 34.82 -53.54
C LEU A 15 24.09 33.62 -52.98
N TYR A 16 23.00 33.24 -53.65
CA TYR A 16 22.15 32.11 -53.22
C TYR A 16 22.85 30.73 -53.28
N VAL A 17 23.72 30.52 -54.27
CA VAL A 17 24.47 29.26 -54.42
C VAL A 17 25.63 29.21 -53.42
N THR A 18 26.30 30.34 -53.16
CA THR A 18 27.38 30.43 -52.18
C THR A 18 26.87 30.25 -50.74
N GLU A 19 25.72 30.83 -50.36
CA GLU A 19 25.12 30.62 -49.04
C GLU A 19 24.68 29.17 -48.79
N LYS A 20 24.05 28.51 -49.77
CA LYS A 20 23.64 27.10 -49.61
C LYS A 20 24.83 26.13 -49.49
N VAL A 21 25.94 26.39 -50.19
CA VAL A 21 27.16 25.57 -50.08
C VAL A 21 27.86 25.80 -48.74
N ILE A 22 27.88 27.05 -48.24
CA ILE A 22 28.43 27.38 -46.92
C ILE A 22 27.59 26.76 -45.79
N LEU A 23 26.25 26.78 -45.88
CA LEU A 23 25.37 26.15 -44.88
C LEU A 23 25.53 24.63 -44.86
N LYS A 24 25.61 23.97 -46.03
CA LYS A 24 25.77 22.51 -46.12
C LYS A 24 27.13 22.04 -45.58
N ASN A 25 28.18 22.82 -45.81
CA ASN A 25 29.51 22.54 -45.27
C ASN A 25 29.60 22.83 -43.75
N LYS A 26 28.92 23.85 -43.23
CA LYS A 26 28.83 24.10 -41.79
C LYS A 26 28.02 23.03 -41.05
N LEU A 27 26.90 22.56 -41.60
CA LEU A 27 26.09 21.49 -41.00
C LEU A 27 26.83 20.15 -40.99
N SER A 28 27.57 19.84 -42.07
CA SER A 28 28.45 18.66 -42.17
C SER A 28 29.61 18.70 -41.16
N MET A 29 30.20 19.88 -40.93
CA MET A 29 31.30 20.06 -39.98
C MET A 29 30.84 19.94 -38.52
N VAL A 30 29.63 20.43 -38.19
CA VAL A 30 29.02 20.28 -36.86
C VAL A 30 28.65 18.81 -36.59
N TYR A 31 28.09 18.10 -37.58
CA TYR A 31 27.79 16.67 -37.45
C TYR A 31 29.05 15.81 -37.27
N ARG A 32 30.14 16.13 -37.98
CA ARG A 32 31.45 15.48 -37.84
C ARG A 32 32.12 15.78 -36.50
N GLY A 33 31.96 16.99 -35.96
CA GLY A 33 32.43 17.34 -34.62
C GLY A 33 31.66 16.59 -33.52
N PHE A 34 30.34 16.47 -33.66
CA PHE A 34 29.49 15.76 -32.69
C PHE A 34 29.74 14.24 -32.70
N THR A 35 29.98 13.63 -33.87
CA THR A 35 30.35 12.21 -33.97
C THR A 35 31.75 11.92 -33.44
N LEU A 36 32.71 12.83 -33.60
CA LEU A 36 34.05 12.68 -33.03
C LEU A 36 34.03 12.75 -31.48
N ILE A 37 33.22 13.64 -30.91
CA ILE A 37 33.06 13.78 -29.45
C ILE A 37 32.38 12.53 -28.85
N VAL A 38 31.35 12.00 -29.50
CA VAL A 38 30.68 10.75 -29.05
C VAL A 38 31.63 9.55 -29.17
N MET A 39 32.43 9.44 -30.24
CA MET A 39 33.44 8.37 -30.34
C MET A 39 34.57 8.51 -29.32
N LEU A 40 35.05 9.72 -29.02
CA LEU A 40 36.07 9.95 -27.99
C LEU A 40 35.55 9.68 -26.57
N PHE A 41 34.25 9.90 -26.32
CA PHE A 41 33.61 9.55 -25.04
C PHE A 41 33.45 8.03 -24.87
N VAL A 42 33.09 7.31 -25.95
CA VAL A 42 32.99 5.84 -25.95
C VAL A 42 34.38 5.18 -25.87
N LEU A 43 35.43 5.78 -26.47
CA LEU A 43 36.82 5.30 -26.37
C LEU A 43 37.46 5.63 -25.01
N GLY A 44 37.04 6.72 -24.35
CA GLY A 44 37.47 7.06 -22.99
C GLY A 44 36.89 6.14 -21.91
N LEU A 45 35.67 5.61 -22.13
CA LEU A 45 35.03 4.62 -21.26
C LEU A 45 35.63 3.21 -21.38
N THR A 46 36.32 2.89 -22.47
CA THR A 46 37.00 1.58 -22.66
C THR A 46 38.45 1.56 -22.21
N LEU A 47 39.04 2.72 -21.85
CA LEU A 47 40.46 2.84 -21.43
C LEU A 47 40.67 2.90 -19.91
N PHE A 48 39.61 2.80 -19.08
CA PHE A 48 39.72 2.84 -17.61
C PHE A 48 39.46 1.50 -16.89
N THR A 49 39.50 0.36 -17.58
CA THR A 49 39.38 -0.94 -16.90
C THR A 49 40.35 -1.99 -17.40
N VAL A 50 41.65 -1.79 -17.18
CA VAL A 50 42.52 -2.87 -16.66
C VAL A 50 43.88 -2.31 -16.22
N SER A 51 44.05 -2.10 -14.92
CA SER A 51 45.35 -2.27 -14.28
C SER A 51 45.31 -3.60 -13.54
N PRO A 52 46.26 -4.52 -13.77
CA PRO A 52 46.29 -5.79 -13.06
C PRO A 52 46.95 -5.56 -11.70
N PHE A 53 46.18 -5.15 -10.70
CA PHE A 53 46.59 -5.39 -9.32
C PHE A 53 46.32 -6.86 -9.03
N GLY A 54 47.41 -7.61 -8.86
CA GLY A 54 47.37 -9.02 -8.50
C GLY A 54 46.63 -9.19 -7.17
N ILE A 55 45.41 -9.69 -7.25
CA ILE A 55 44.73 -10.32 -6.12
C ILE A 55 45.13 -11.78 -6.19
N SER A 56 45.96 -12.20 -5.24
CA SER A 56 46.23 -13.62 -4.96
C SER A 56 44.88 -14.35 -4.88
N SER A 57 44.75 -15.45 -5.63
CA SER A 57 43.57 -16.30 -5.58
C SER A 57 43.45 -16.86 -4.17
N VAL A 58 42.66 -16.20 -3.32
CA VAL A 58 42.16 -16.85 -2.12
C VAL A 58 41.24 -17.94 -2.63
N ASN A 59 41.64 -19.18 -2.39
CA ASN A 59 40.85 -20.36 -2.71
C ASN A 59 39.67 -20.44 -1.72
N THR A 60 38.76 -19.48 -1.80
CA THR A 60 37.42 -19.65 -1.27
C THR A 60 36.67 -20.40 -2.36
N ALA A 61 36.64 -21.73 -2.25
CA ALA A 61 35.49 -22.46 -2.74
C ALA A 61 34.26 -21.62 -2.33
N PRO A 62 33.33 -21.31 -3.25
CA PRO A 62 32.15 -20.56 -2.86
C PRO A 62 31.60 -21.31 -1.66
N ARG A 63 31.44 -20.62 -0.52
CA ARG A 63 30.60 -21.19 0.53
C ARG A 63 29.28 -21.37 -0.18
N GLN A 64 28.97 -22.62 -0.53
CA GLN A 64 27.59 -23.01 -0.69
C GLN A 64 26.98 -22.55 0.62
N HIS A 65 26.22 -21.46 0.56
CA HIS A 65 25.19 -21.27 1.54
C HIS A 65 24.45 -22.59 1.51
N MET A 66 24.51 -23.34 2.61
CA MET A 66 23.54 -24.40 2.80
C MET A 66 22.21 -23.67 2.64
N ILE A 67 21.61 -23.80 1.45
CA ILE A 67 20.18 -23.87 1.37
C ILE A 67 19.91 -25.05 2.29
N ILE A 68 19.58 -24.75 3.54
CA ILE A 68 18.92 -25.71 4.38
C ILE A 68 17.72 -26.04 3.52
N ASN A 69 17.77 -27.20 2.84
CA ASN A 69 16.59 -27.82 2.31
C ASN A 69 15.67 -27.84 3.52
N ALA A 70 14.69 -26.94 3.55
CA ALA A 70 13.69 -26.94 4.59
C ALA A 70 13.23 -28.39 4.66
N ALA A 71 13.52 -29.04 5.79
CA ALA A 71 12.97 -30.37 6.04
C ALA A 71 11.48 -30.21 5.79
N ALA A 72 10.88 -31.12 5.00
CA ALA A 72 9.47 -31.05 4.68
C ALA A 72 8.70 -30.82 5.98
N ASP A 73 8.15 -29.61 6.16
CA ASP A 73 7.52 -29.23 7.42
C ASP A 73 6.37 -30.19 7.67
N ASP A 74 6.36 -30.74 8.87
CA ASP A 74 5.23 -31.44 9.44
C ASP A 74 4.02 -30.51 9.47
N SER A 75 2.88 -30.97 8.93
CA SER A 75 1.64 -30.19 8.75
C SER A 75 1.01 -29.67 10.05
N GLU A 76 1.61 -29.97 11.21
CA GLU A 76 1.15 -29.60 12.55
C GLU A 76 2.15 -28.70 13.29
N SER A 77 3.31 -28.36 12.72
CA SER A 77 4.32 -27.49 13.34
C SER A 77 4.55 -26.20 12.54
N PHE A 78 4.98 -25.12 13.21
CA PHE A 78 5.33 -23.87 12.52
C PHE A 78 6.56 -24.12 11.64
N PRO A 79 6.53 -23.75 10.34
CA PRO A 79 7.69 -23.91 9.47
C PRO A 79 8.90 -23.21 10.08
N THR A 80 10.01 -23.93 10.25
CA THR A 80 11.26 -23.31 10.71
C THR A 80 11.84 -22.31 9.70
N SER A 81 11.32 -22.33 8.46
CA SER A 81 11.63 -21.39 7.37
C SER A 81 10.57 -20.32 7.13
N ALA A 82 9.47 -20.27 7.90
CA ALA A 82 8.45 -19.25 7.69
C ALA A 82 8.89 -17.88 8.23
N ILE A 83 8.71 -16.86 7.40
CA ILE A 83 8.81 -15.47 7.84
C ILE A 83 7.61 -15.19 8.75
N ILE A 84 7.88 -14.74 9.97
CA ILE A 84 6.87 -14.32 10.95
C ILE A 84 6.72 -12.81 10.85
N ALA A 85 5.53 -12.36 10.45
CA ALA A 85 5.20 -10.95 10.22
C ALA A 85 5.35 -10.05 11.47
N SER A 86 4.87 -10.56 12.61
CA SER A 86 4.73 -9.85 13.89
C SER A 86 4.75 -10.86 15.03
N PRO A 87 5.07 -10.47 16.27
CA PRO A 87 4.92 -11.35 17.42
C PRO A 87 3.50 -11.95 17.42
N PRO A 88 3.37 -13.28 17.52
CA PRO A 88 2.07 -13.90 17.43
C PRO A 88 1.18 -13.43 18.59
N PRO A 89 -0.13 -13.23 18.36
CA PRO A 89 -1.06 -12.95 19.43
C PRO A 89 -0.99 -14.04 20.51
N VAL A 90 -1.10 -13.66 21.78
CA VAL A 90 -1.03 -14.61 22.90
C VAL A 90 -2.44 -15.10 23.23
N PRO A 91 -2.81 -16.34 22.87
CA PRO A 91 -4.16 -16.82 23.09
C PRO A 91 -4.46 -17.08 24.58
N PRO A 92 -5.74 -16.99 25.00
CA PRO A 92 -6.15 -17.42 26.32
C PRO A 92 -5.93 -18.94 26.50
N PRO A 93 -5.86 -19.44 27.75
CA PRO A 93 -5.66 -20.86 28.02
C PRO A 93 -6.94 -21.68 27.80
N THR A 94 -7.57 -21.55 26.63
CA THR A 94 -8.76 -22.29 26.21
C THR A 94 -8.47 -23.01 24.89
N LYS A 95 -9.18 -24.13 24.67
CA LYS A 95 -9.06 -24.86 23.41
C LYS A 95 -9.88 -24.14 22.33
N PRO A 96 -9.28 -23.73 21.18
CA PRO A 96 -10.03 -23.04 20.15
C PRO A 96 -10.95 -24.00 19.38
N VAL A 97 -12.05 -23.46 18.86
CA VAL A 97 -12.80 -24.07 17.75
C VAL A 97 -12.14 -23.62 16.45
N ILE A 98 -11.85 -24.56 15.56
CA ILE A 98 -11.08 -24.32 14.33
C ILE A 98 -12.03 -24.29 13.13
N VAL A 99 -11.97 -23.22 12.34
CA VAL A 99 -12.71 -23.07 11.09
C VAL A 99 -11.73 -22.90 9.94
N ARG A 100 -11.70 -23.86 9.02
CA ARG A 100 -10.90 -23.77 7.79
C ARG A 100 -11.72 -23.03 6.74
N VAL A 101 -11.28 -21.83 6.39
CA VAL A 101 -12.01 -20.93 5.47
C VAL A 101 -11.54 -21.14 4.03
N LEU A 102 -10.24 -21.28 3.84
CA LEU A 102 -9.61 -21.44 2.53
C LEU A 102 -8.50 -22.48 2.60
N ASP A 103 -8.45 -23.36 1.60
CA ASP A 103 -7.46 -24.45 1.53
C ASP A 103 -6.83 -24.51 0.14
N ASN A 104 -5.50 -24.48 0.08
CA ASN A 104 -4.68 -24.67 -1.10
C ASN A 104 -5.13 -23.85 -2.33
N PHE A 105 -5.48 -22.58 -2.11
CA PHE A 105 -6.01 -21.73 -3.17
C PHE A 105 -4.91 -21.11 -4.03
N SER A 106 -4.97 -21.33 -5.34
CA SER A 106 -3.94 -20.91 -6.30
C SER A 106 -4.24 -19.54 -6.92
N GLY A 107 -4.09 -18.47 -6.13
CA GLY A 107 -4.11 -17.08 -6.60
C GLY A 107 -5.45 -16.57 -7.17
N GLY A 108 -5.54 -15.24 -7.35
CA GLY A 108 -6.72 -14.57 -7.87
C GLY A 108 -7.72 -14.15 -6.79
N PHE A 109 -9.00 -14.19 -7.12
CA PHE A 109 -10.08 -13.71 -6.26
C PHE A 109 -11.09 -14.81 -5.98
N ILE A 110 -11.47 -14.97 -4.70
CA ILE A 110 -12.50 -15.92 -4.28
C ILE A 110 -13.50 -15.28 -3.32
N LYS A 111 -14.75 -15.74 -3.41
CA LYS A 111 -15.82 -15.45 -2.44
C LYS A 111 -16.33 -16.77 -1.88
N GLY A 112 -16.76 -16.73 -0.63
CA GLY A 112 -17.43 -17.86 0.00
C GLY A 112 -18.18 -17.41 1.25
N SER A 113 -18.70 -18.40 1.97
CA SER A 113 -19.29 -18.20 3.28
C SER A 113 -18.90 -19.34 4.21
N PHE A 114 -19.00 -19.10 5.50
CA PHE A 114 -18.88 -20.13 6.54
C PHE A 114 -19.81 -19.81 7.70
N GLU A 115 -20.30 -20.84 8.37
CA GLU A 115 -21.06 -20.70 9.60
C GLU A 115 -20.10 -20.47 10.77
N VAL A 116 -20.33 -19.40 11.53
CA VAL A 116 -19.54 -19.13 12.73
C VAL A 116 -19.96 -20.11 13.83
N PRO A 117 -19.01 -20.75 14.52
CA PRO A 117 -19.34 -21.63 15.64
C PRO A 117 -20.19 -20.92 16.69
N GLN A 118 -21.03 -21.68 17.39
CA GLN A 118 -21.80 -21.14 18.51
C GLN A 118 -20.87 -20.95 19.71
N GLY A 119 -20.85 -19.75 20.30
CA GLY A 119 -20.03 -19.47 21.48
C GLY A 119 -19.84 -17.98 21.77
N VAL A 120 -19.14 -17.71 22.88
CA VAL A 120 -18.68 -16.37 23.27
C VAL A 120 -17.16 -16.39 23.25
N TRP A 121 -16.55 -15.51 22.46
CA TRP A 121 -15.14 -15.58 22.12
C TRP A 121 -14.33 -14.56 22.92
N SER A 122 -13.28 -15.01 23.60
CA SER A 122 -12.28 -14.11 24.18
C SER A 122 -11.27 -13.65 23.15
N MET A 123 -11.05 -14.47 22.11
CA MET A 123 -10.13 -14.14 21.04
C MET A 123 -10.54 -14.82 19.74
N ILE A 124 -10.36 -14.12 18.62
CA ILE A 124 -10.49 -14.69 17.28
C ILE A 124 -9.16 -14.45 16.56
N VAL A 125 -8.47 -15.52 16.17
CA VAL A 125 -7.17 -15.41 15.50
C VAL A 125 -7.29 -15.88 14.06
N LEU A 126 -6.89 -15.03 13.13
CA LEU A 126 -6.59 -15.39 11.76
C LEU A 126 -5.21 -16.03 11.69
N ASN A 127 -5.14 -17.20 11.05
CA ASN A 127 -3.92 -17.78 10.53
C ASN A 127 -3.99 -17.79 9.01
N TYR A 128 -3.20 -16.92 8.39
CA TYR A 128 -2.96 -16.92 6.97
C TYR A 128 -1.59 -17.55 6.69
N THR A 129 -1.58 -18.61 5.91
CA THR A 129 -0.34 -19.19 5.37
C THR A 129 -0.31 -18.95 3.87
N GLY A 130 0.81 -18.42 3.38
CA GLY A 130 1.06 -18.25 1.96
C GLY A 130 2.34 -18.97 1.54
N GLU A 131 2.40 -19.38 0.28
CA GLU A 131 3.58 -19.99 -0.31
C GLU A 131 3.82 -19.48 -1.73
N ALA A 132 5.05 -19.08 -2.01
CA ALA A 132 5.53 -18.66 -3.31
C ALA A 132 6.40 -19.77 -3.93
N THR A 133 6.05 -20.21 -5.14
CA THR A 133 6.80 -21.22 -5.88
C THR A 133 7.25 -20.69 -7.24
N GLY A 134 8.55 -20.85 -7.53
CA GLY A 134 9.17 -20.33 -8.74
C GLY A 134 9.57 -18.86 -8.61
N GLN A 135 9.81 -18.21 -9.74
CA GLN A 135 10.08 -16.78 -9.78
C GLN A 135 8.77 -16.02 -9.72
N VAL A 136 8.50 -15.30 -8.64
CA VAL A 136 7.33 -14.45 -8.46
C VAL A 136 7.78 -13.00 -8.21
N PHE A 137 6.84 -12.06 -8.33
CA PHE A 137 6.98 -10.71 -7.80
C PHE A 137 6.07 -10.55 -6.58
N ASP A 138 6.34 -9.54 -5.77
CA ASP A 138 5.48 -9.21 -4.65
C ASP A 138 4.05 -8.86 -5.09
N SER A 139 3.09 -9.30 -4.30
CA SER A 139 1.69 -9.21 -4.65
C SER A 139 0.84 -8.99 -3.41
N SER A 140 0.03 -7.93 -3.45
CA SER A 140 -0.89 -7.60 -2.37
C SER A 140 -1.95 -8.68 -2.19
N TYR A 141 -2.34 -8.94 -0.96
CA TYR A 141 -3.48 -9.76 -0.58
C TYR A 141 -4.38 -9.07 0.44
N GLN A 142 -5.64 -9.45 0.45
CA GLN A 142 -6.67 -8.79 1.24
C GLN A 142 -7.79 -9.75 1.61
N LEU A 143 -8.23 -9.73 2.87
CA LEU A 143 -9.40 -10.47 3.37
C LEU A 143 -10.48 -9.49 3.83
N VAL A 144 -11.69 -9.70 3.30
CA VAL A 144 -12.90 -8.95 3.63
C VAL A 144 -13.92 -9.91 4.25
N ILE A 145 -14.53 -9.51 5.37
CA ILE A 145 -15.56 -10.24 6.11
C ILE A 145 -16.81 -9.37 6.19
N ASN A 146 -17.95 -9.85 5.67
CA ASN A 146 -19.22 -9.09 5.62
C ASN A 146 -19.05 -7.64 5.11
N GLY A 147 -18.22 -7.48 4.06
CA GLY A 147 -17.92 -6.18 3.46
C GLY A 147 -16.91 -5.32 4.23
N VAL A 148 -16.40 -5.76 5.37
CA VAL A 148 -15.36 -5.06 6.14
C VAL A 148 -14.00 -5.68 5.87
N GLU A 149 -13.03 -4.87 5.45
CA GLU A 149 -11.65 -5.32 5.36
C GLU A 149 -11.04 -5.49 6.76
N VAL A 150 -10.52 -6.68 7.02
CA VAL A 150 -9.96 -7.05 8.33
C VAL A 150 -8.48 -7.39 8.28
N PHE A 151 -7.95 -7.62 7.08
CA PHE A 151 -6.56 -8.00 6.87
C PHE A 151 -6.07 -7.65 5.46
N GLN A 152 -4.86 -7.11 5.38
CA GLN A 152 -4.15 -6.76 4.16
C GLN A 152 -2.66 -7.03 4.37
N GLY A 153 -1.94 -7.33 3.29
CA GLY A 153 -0.48 -7.34 3.26
C GLY A 153 0.04 -7.62 1.86
N THR A 154 1.34 -7.86 1.75
CA THR A 154 2.06 -8.07 0.50
C THR A 154 2.94 -9.32 0.61
N SER A 155 2.91 -10.18 -0.40
CA SER A 155 3.59 -11.48 -0.35
C SER A 155 5.10 -11.34 -0.45
N PRO A 156 5.90 -12.14 0.27
CA PRO A 156 7.30 -12.36 -0.10
C PRO A 156 7.41 -12.91 -1.53
N GLU A 157 8.56 -12.68 -2.16
CA GLU A 157 8.85 -13.23 -3.49
C GLU A 157 9.40 -14.67 -3.48
N TYR A 158 9.35 -15.35 -2.33
CA TYR A 158 9.93 -16.67 -2.12
C TYR A 158 9.34 -17.35 -0.90
N GLY A 159 9.45 -18.69 -0.89
CA GLY A 159 9.23 -19.50 0.31
C GLY A 159 7.80 -19.47 0.84
N ARG A 160 7.65 -19.90 2.09
CA ARG A 160 6.38 -19.95 2.82
C ARG A 160 6.39 -18.92 3.93
N TRP A 161 5.27 -18.29 4.21
CA TRP A 161 5.12 -17.32 5.30
C TRP A 161 3.83 -17.56 6.06
N VAL A 162 3.81 -17.12 7.32
CA VAL A 162 2.65 -17.25 8.20
C VAL A 162 2.38 -15.91 8.87
N VAL A 163 1.10 -15.52 8.87
CA VAL A 163 0.60 -14.35 9.56
C VAL A 163 -0.44 -14.80 10.57
N LEU A 164 -0.20 -14.47 11.84
CA LEU A 164 -1.17 -14.64 12.91
C LEU A 164 -1.68 -13.26 13.31
N LYS A 165 -2.96 -12.98 13.01
CA LYS A 165 -3.59 -11.68 13.29
C LYS A 165 -4.74 -11.83 14.26
N ASP A 166 -4.78 -10.97 15.27
CA ASP A 166 -5.91 -10.86 16.18
C ASP A 166 -7.07 -10.12 15.49
N LEU A 167 -8.18 -10.81 15.29
CA LEU A 167 -9.42 -10.29 14.71
C LEU A 167 -10.51 -10.02 15.75
N THR A 168 -10.18 -10.05 17.04
CA THR A 168 -11.15 -9.88 18.14
C THR A 168 -11.87 -8.54 18.07
N LEU A 169 -11.19 -7.49 17.60
CA LEU A 169 -11.79 -6.18 17.29
C LEU A 169 -13.03 -6.27 16.39
N TYR A 170 -13.10 -7.28 15.54
CA TYR A 170 -14.20 -7.49 14.59
C TYR A 170 -15.22 -8.53 15.06
N SER A 171 -15.19 -8.90 16.35
CA SER A 171 -16.03 -9.98 16.91
C SER A 171 -17.53 -9.86 16.59
N SER A 172 -18.07 -8.63 16.44
CA SER A 172 -19.48 -8.44 16.06
C SER A 172 -19.82 -8.92 14.64
N LEU A 173 -18.84 -9.03 13.74
CA LEU A 173 -19.03 -9.57 12.39
C LEU A 173 -19.15 -11.09 12.38
N PHE A 174 -18.57 -11.78 13.35
CA PHE A 174 -18.55 -13.23 13.42
C PHE A 174 -19.78 -13.77 14.15
N LYS A 175 -20.95 -13.71 13.50
CA LYS A 175 -22.22 -14.24 14.00
C LYS A 175 -23.05 -14.87 12.89
N GLY A 176 -23.54 -16.09 13.11
CA GLY A 176 -24.34 -16.82 12.12
C GLY A 176 -23.54 -17.13 10.86
N ASP A 177 -24.19 -17.04 9.71
CA ASP A 177 -23.54 -17.19 8.40
C ASP A 177 -22.78 -15.91 8.05
N VAL A 178 -21.48 -16.06 7.77
CA VAL A 178 -20.58 -14.96 7.42
C VAL A 178 -20.10 -15.11 5.99
N GLU A 179 -20.21 -14.05 5.21
CA GLU A 179 -19.61 -13.96 3.88
C GLU A 179 -18.17 -13.47 3.97
N TYR A 180 -17.30 -14.05 3.15
CA TYR A 180 -15.94 -13.59 2.98
C TYR A 180 -15.58 -13.42 1.52
N SER A 181 -14.64 -12.52 1.27
CA SER A 181 -13.87 -12.52 0.03
C SER A 181 -12.39 -12.41 0.32
N PHE A 182 -11.60 -13.11 -0.49
CA PHE A 182 -10.15 -13.09 -0.40
C PHE A 182 -9.55 -12.80 -1.77
N SER A 183 -8.74 -11.75 -1.83
CA SER A 183 -7.87 -11.45 -2.94
C SER A 183 -6.50 -12.02 -2.60
N ALA A 184 -6.18 -13.17 -3.20
CA ALA A 184 -4.92 -13.86 -3.00
C ALA A 184 -3.80 -13.22 -3.82
N PRO A 185 -2.53 -13.36 -3.38
CA PRO A 185 -1.39 -12.97 -4.19
C PRO A 185 -1.44 -13.69 -5.53
N SER A 186 -1.09 -13.00 -6.61
CA SER A 186 -1.22 -13.53 -7.98
C SER A 186 0.05 -13.31 -8.77
N ALA A 187 0.55 -14.37 -9.40
CA ALA A 187 1.75 -14.30 -10.20
C ALA A 187 1.47 -13.83 -11.64
N VAL A 188 2.40 -13.05 -12.21
CA VAL A 188 2.31 -12.52 -13.58
C VAL A 188 3.16 -13.29 -14.60
N ILE A 189 3.93 -14.29 -14.14
CA ILE A 189 4.75 -15.20 -14.94
C ILE A 189 4.47 -16.66 -14.54
N LYS A 190 5.01 -17.66 -15.26
CA LYS A 190 4.81 -19.10 -15.00
C LYS A 190 5.40 -19.53 -13.65
N SER A 191 4.66 -19.23 -12.59
CA SER A 191 4.97 -19.41 -11.17
C SER A 191 3.63 -19.42 -10.42
N SER A 192 3.63 -19.69 -9.12
CA SER A 192 2.38 -19.79 -8.37
C SER A 192 2.50 -19.27 -6.95
N PHE A 193 1.39 -18.71 -6.48
CA PHE A 193 1.12 -18.55 -5.06
C PHE A 193 0.08 -19.56 -4.62
N LEU A 194 0.24 -20.07 -3.40
CA LEU A 194 -0.78 -20.83 -2.69
C LEU A 194 -1.16 -20.11 -1.41
N SER A 195 -2.42 -20.25 -1.01
CA SER A 195 -2.99 -19.57 0.15
C SER A 195 -3.89 -20.50 0.97
N TRP A 196 -3.73 -20.43 2.28
CA TRP A 196 -4.56 -21.11 3.29
C TRP A 196 -5.03 -20.11 4.33
N ILE A 197 -6.30 -20.19 4.72
CA ILE A 197 -6.88 -19.35 5.78
C ILE A 197 -7.59 -20.25 6.78
N THR A 198 -7.17 -20.16 8.03
CA THR A 198 -7.82 -20.79 9.18
C THR A 198 -8.13 -19.75 10.24
N LEU A 199 -9.34 -19.81 10.80
CA LEU A 199 -9.76 -19.00 11.94
C LEU A 199 -9.81 -19.86 13.20
N TYR A 200 -9.24 -19.35 14.29
CA TYR A 200 -9.28 -19.97 15.61
C TYR A 200 -10.15 -19.13 16.53
N PHE A 201 -11.25 -19.72 16.99
CA PHE A 201 -12.19 -19.10 17.91
C PHE A 201 -11.93 -19.60 19.33
N TYR A 202 -11.30 -18.78 20.17
CA TYR A 202 -10.97 -19.14 21.54
C TYR A 202 -12.14 -18.80 22.47
N PRO A 203 -12.79 -19.79 23.10
CA PRO A 203 -13.91 -19.55 24.02
C PRO A 203 -13.49 -18.67 25.19
N THR A 204 -14.44 -17.87 25.67
CA THR A 204 -14.28 -17.10 26.90
C THR A 204 -14.19 -18.04 28.10
N PRO A 205 -13.12 -17.98 28.91
CA PRO A 205 -13.00 -18.79 30.12
C PRO A 205 -14.20 -18.61 31.06
N SER A 206 -14.61 -19.69 31.73
CA SER A 206 -15.71 -19.63 32.71
C SER A 206 -15.41 -18.62 33.82
N GLY A 207 -16.39 -17.78 34.16
CA GLY A 207 -16.24 -16.69 35.14
C GLY A 207 -15.57 -15.42 34.63
N SER A 208 -15.11 -15.39 33.37
CA SER A 208 -14.58 -14.18 32.72
C SER A 208 -15.59 -13.55 31.78
N LYS A 209 -15.34 -12.30 31.36
CA LYS A 209 -16.14 -11.60 30.36
C LYS A 209 -15.36 -11.53 29.04
N PRO A 210 -16.04 -11.61 27.88
CA PRO A 210 -15.38 -11.34 26.62
C PRO A 210 -14.87 -9.88 26.57
N PRO A 211 -13.87 -9.59 25.73
CA PRO A 211 -13.42 -8.23 25.48
C PRO A 211 -14.57 -7.31 25.06
N SER A 212 -14.48 -6.05 25.47
CA SER A 212 -15.44 -5.02 25.10
C SER A 212 -15.06 -4.44 23.74
N GLU A 213 -15.53 -5.07 22.68
CA GLU A 213 -15.27 -4.71 21.29
C GLU A 213 -16.45 -3.94 20.66
N PRO A 214 -16.25 -3.29 19.50
CA PRO A 214 -17.33 -2.60 18.78
C PRO A 214 -18.48 -3.57 18.55
N ASN A 215 -19.70 -3.15 18.85
CA ASN A 215 -20.89 -3.99 18.71
C ASN A 215 -21.68 -3.71 17.43
N THR A 216 -21.34 -2.61 16.75
CA THR A 216 -21.84 -2.25 15.43
C THR A 216 -20.64 -1.86 14.57
N ILE A 217 -20.49 -2.50 13.41
CA ILE A 217 -19.45 -2.16 12.44
C ILE A 217 -20.12 -1.84 11.12
N ILE A 218 -19.83 -0.67 10.56
CA ILE A 218 -20.37 -0.21 9.29
C ILE A 218 -19.24 -0.20 8.26
N PRO A 219 -19.30 -1.01 7.19
CA PRO A 219 -18.28 -0.99 6.14
C PRO A 219 -18.32 0.34 5.36
N LEU A 220 -17.14 0.87 5.03
CA LEU A 220 -16.96 2.09 4.26
C LEU A 220 -16.04 1.82 3.06
N TRP A 221 -16.40 2.35 1.89
CA TRP A 221 -15.57 2.28 0.67
C TRP A 221 -15.02 0.88 0.34
N SER A 222 -15.74 -0.17 0.72
CA SER A 222 -15.36 -1.54 0.44
C SER A 222 -15.94 -1.97 -0.88
N CYS A 223 -15.09 -2.33 -1.84
CA CYS A 223 -15.51 -3.16 -2.95
C CYS A 223 -15.07 -4.61 -2.67
N TYR A 224 -15.97 -5.55 -2.95
CA TYR A 224 -15.74 -6.96 -2.63
C TYR A 224 -14.48 -7.56 -3.28
N CYS A 225 -13.93 -6.96 -4.34
CA CYS A 225 -12.80 -7.51 -5.09
C CYS A 225 -11.44 -6.84 -4.82
N ARG A 226 -11.38 -5.57 -4.37
CA ARG A 226 -10.17 -4.84 -3.98
C ARG A 226 -10.51 -3.38 -3.67
N GLY A 227 -10.61 -2.98 -2.39
CA GLY A 227 -10.82 -1.60 -1.92
C GLY A 227 -11.68 -0.68 -2.81
N THR A 228 -11.54 0.64 -2.73
CA THR A 228 -12.09 1.58 -3.72
C THR A 228 -10.93 2.26 -4.42
N PRO A 229 -10.79 2.15 -5.75
CA PRO A 229 -9.68 2.77 -6.47
C PRO A 229 -9.91 4.27 -6.64
N LEU A 230 -8.92 5.05 -6.22
CA LEU A 230 -8.81 6.49 -6.39
C LEU A 230 -7.60 6.79 -7.28
N THR A 231 -7.71 7.77 -8.17
CA THR A 231 -6.64 8.16 -9.09
C THR A 231 -6.48 9.68 -9.12
N ALA A 232 -5.40 10.18 -9.71
CA ALA A 232 -5.21 11.63 -9.88
C ALA A 232 -6.37 12.34 -10.60
N LYS A 233 -7.16 11.63 -11.42
CA LYS A 233 -8.34 12.18 -12.12
C LYS A 233 -9.63 12.09 -11.31
N SER A 234 -9.69 11.13 -10.39
CA SER A 234 -10.83 10.87 -9.51
C SER A 234 -10.29 10.56 -8.11
N PRO A 235 -9.82 11.57 -7.36
CA PRO A 235 -9.10 11.37 -6.11
C PRO A 235 -10.01 11.14 -4.91
N SER A 236 -11.33 11.13 -5.12
CA SER A 236 -12.33 11.07 -4.05
C SER A 236 -13.43 10.05 -4.33
N SER A 237 -13.96 9.42 -3.28
CA SER A 237 -15.15 8.57 -3.33
C SER A 237 -16.10 8.87 -2.17
N THR A 238 -17.38 8.60 -2.37
CA THR A 238 -18.44 8.84 -1.36
C THR A 238 -19.21 7.56 -1.06
N VAL A 239 -19.76 7.49 0.15
CA VAL A 239 -20.64 6.41 0.58
C VAL A 239 -21.78 6.99 1.44
N GLN A 240 -23.00 6.49 1.22
CA GLN A 240 -24.14 6.81 2.07
C GLN A 240 -24.15 5.87 3.26
N VAL A 241 -24.28 6.41 4.47
CA VAL A 241 -24.33 5.62 5.69
C VAL A 241 -25.51 6.06 6.54
N ASN A 242 -26.01 5.13 7.35
CA ASN A 242 -26.97 5.42 8.41
C ASN A 242 -26.37 4.94 9.73
N ILE A 243 -25.95 5.89 10.58
CA ILE A 243 -25.27 5.61 11.84
C ILE A 243 -26.30 5.67 12.98
N PRO A 244 -26.34 4.69 13.90
CA PRO A 244 -27.26 4.69 15.04
C PRO A 244 -27.15 5.97 15.89
N ASN A 245 -28.23 6.38 16.52
CA ASN A 245 -28.32 7.60 17.35
C ASN A 245 -28.03 7.35 18.84
N ASN A 246 -27.27 6.32 19.14
CA ASN A 246 -26.96 5.86 20.49
C ASN A 246 -25.50 5.38 20.59
N VAL A 247 -24.61 6.01 19.81
CA VAL A 247 -23.19 5.70 19.78
C VAL A 247 -22.50 6.47 20.92
N VAL A 248 -21.63 5.79 21.66
CA VAL A 248 -20.81 6.41 22.73
C VAL A 248 -19.33 6.49 22.39
N ARG A 249 -18.87 5.71 21.42
CA ARG A 249 -17.51 5.76 20.88
C ARG A 249 -17.53 5.35 19.42
N ALA A 250 -16.83 6.10 18.59
CA ALA A 250 -16.66 5.80 17.17
C ALA A 250 -15.19 5.89 16.78
N THR A 251 -14.69 4.83 16.15
CA THR A 251 -13.35 4.80 15.55
C THR A 251 -13.50 4.60 14.06
N LEU A 252 -12.92 5.52 13.28
CA LEU A 252 -12.74 5.37 11.85
C LEU A 252 -11.52 4.49 11.60
N GLN A 253 -11.70 3.39 10.89
CA GLN A 253 -10.63 2.52 10.41
C GLN A 253 -10.48 2.67 8.90
N LEU A 254 -9.24 2.79 8.42
CA LEU A 254 -8.90 2.87 7.01
C LEU A 254 -7.71 1.97 6.64
N TYR A 255 -7.87 1.20 5.59
CA TYR A 255 -6.78 0.63 4.79
C TYR A 255 -6.58 1.52 3.57
N VAL A 256 -5.34 1.95 3.34
CA VAL A 256 -4.96 2.72 2.16
C VAL A 256 -3.67 2.15 1.58
N TYR A 257 -3.66 1.95 0.26
CA TYR A 257 -2.50 1.35 -0.41
C TYR A 257 -2.28 1.95 -1.79
N GLY A 258 -1.09 2.51 -2.01
CA GLY A 258 -0.64 3.11 -3.27
C GLY A 258 -0.03 2.09 -4.22
N PHE A 259 -0.37 2.21 -5.52
CA PHE A 259 0.18 1.43 -6.62
C PHE A 259 0.75 2.35 -7.71
N GLY A 260 1.62 1.81 -8.56
CA GLY A 260 2.26 2.56 -9.64
C GLY A 260 3.38 3.43 -9.10
N PHE A 261 3.50 4.68 -9.55
CA PHE A 261 4.54 5.58 -9.01
C PHE A 261 4.34 5.88 -7.53
N ASP A 262 3.11 5.82 -7.03
CA ASP A 262 2.82 6.00 -5.60
C ASP A 262 3.06 4.75 -4.76
N GLU A 263 3.56 3.65 -5.31
CA GLU A 263 4.16 2.59 -4.49
C GLU A 263 5.32 3.13 -3.64
N PHE A 264 6.06 4.10 -4.20
CA PHE A 264 7.18 4.78 -3.56
C PHE A 264 6.86 6.27 -3.31
N TRP A 265 5.60 6.60 -2.97
CA TRP A 265 5.11 7.98 -2.88
C TRP A 265 5.97 8.92 -2.02
N TYR A 266 6.67 8.41 -1.00
CA TYR A 266 7.55 9.17 -0.12
C TYR A 266 8.84 9.65 -0.80
N SER A 267 9.14 9.15 -2.00
CA SER A 267 10.22 9.60 -2.87
C SER A 267 9.75 10.54 -3.98
N ASN A 268 8.43 10.73 -4.14
CA ASN A 268 7.83 11.63 -5.12
C ASN A 268 7.78 13.07 -4.59
N GLU A 269 7.52 14.05 -5.46
CA GLU A 269 7.25 15.44 -5.09
C GLU A 269 5.78 15.79 -5.40
N PRO A 270 4.96 16.21 -4.42
CA PRO A 270 5.30 16.31 -2.99
C PRO A 270 5.44 14.93 -2.33
N SER A 271 6.31 14.84 -1.33
CA SER A 271 6.66 13.58 -0.65
C SER A 271 5.65 13.19 0.44
N PHE A 272 4.37 13.48 0.23
CA PHE A 272 3.28 13.11 1.12
C PHE A 272 1.97 12.93 0.34
N ARG A 273 1.10 12.09 0.88
CA ARG A 273 -0.30 11.93 0.47
C ARG A 273 -1.15 12.17 1.70
N ASP A 274 -2.18 12.99 1.60
CA ASP A 274 -3.10 13.24 2.71
C ASP A 274 -4.42 12.51 2.42
N VAL A 275 -4.83 11.64 3.33
CA VAL A 275 -6.11 10.93 3.24
C VAL A 275 -7.11 11.66 4.12
N ILE A 276 -8.00 12.38 3.46
CA ILE A 276 -8.98 13.27 4.08
C ILE A 276 -10.33 12.58 4.12
N VAL A 277 -10.93 12.49 5.30
CA VAL A 277 -12.29 11.96 5.48
C VAL A 277 -13.21 13.05 6.02
N SER A 278 -14.38 13.16 5.39
CA SER A 278 -15.39 14.16 5.70
C SER A 278 -16.79 13.56 5.81
N VAL A 279 -17.63 14.21 6.60
CA VAL A 279 -19.08 13.93 6.75
C VAL A 279 -19.84 15.16 6.27
N ASP A 280 -20.66 15.01 5.24
CA ASP A 280 -21.40 16.12 4.61
C ASP A 280 -20.51 17.34 4.32
N SER A 281 -19.31 17.08 3.77
CA SER A 281 -18.26 18.08 3.47
C SER A 281 -17.54 18.69 4.68
N ASN A 282 -17.80 18.25 5.90
CA ASN A 282 -17.06 18.67 7.08
C ASN A 282 -15.96 17.66 7.41
N LEU A 283 -14.72 18.14 7.57
CA LEU A 283 -13.57 17.33 7.92
C LEU A 283 -13.75 16.65 9.29
N ILE A 284 -13.52 15.33 9.34
CA ILE A 284 -13.51 14.56 10.61
C ILE A 284 -12.19 13.84 10.85
N ALA A 285 -11.37 13.61 9.82
CA ALA A 285 -10.05 13.00 9.95
C ALA A 285 -9.13 13.38 8.77
N SER A 286 -7.84 13.48 9.06
CA SER A 286 -6.74 13.55 8.08
C SER A 286 -5.66 12.58 8.52
N ILE A 287 -5.16 11.78 7.59
CA ILE A 287 -4.17 10.73 7.85
C ILE A 287 -3.06 10.86 6.83
N LEU A 288 -1.83 10.88 7.33
CA LEU A 288 -0.62 10.78 6.52
C LEU A 288 -0.18 9.30 6.52
N PRO A 289 -0.24 8.59 5.38
CA PRO A 289 0.16 7.20 5.31
C PRO A 289 1.63 7.01 5.73
N PHE A 290 1.89 5.88 6.39
CA PHE A 290 3.24 5.42 6.70
C PHE A 290 3.96 4.98 5.41
N PRO A 291 5.24 5.36 5.20
CA PRO A 291 6.01 4.98 4.01
C PRO A 291 6.48 3.52 4.11
N TYR A 292 5.56 2.58 3.86
CA TYR A 292 5.90 1.17 3.78
C TYR A 292 6.76 0.88 2.53
N ILE A 293 7.70 -0.05 2.67
CA ILE A 293 8.50 -0.57 1.56
C ILE A 293 8.06 -2.00 1.35
N ASN A 294 7.44 -2.29 0.21
CA ASN A 294 6.96 -3.63 -0.08
C ASN A 294 8.09 -4.65 -0.12
N THR A 295 7.73 -5.93 -0.03
CA THR A 295 8.68 -7.04 -0.04
C THR A 295 9.53 -7.10 -1.31
N GLY A 296 9.05 -6.52 -2.43
CA GLY A 296 9.79 -6.35 -3.68
C GLY A 296 10.47 -4.96 -3.86
N GLY A 297 10.30 -4.05 -2.91
CA GLY A 297 10.59 -2.63 -3.10
C GLY A 297 12.07 -2.23 -2.97
N ILE A 298 12.51 -1.24 -3.77
CA ILE A 298 13.86 -0.64 -3.79
C ILE A 298 14.97 -1.63 -4.17
N ASP A 299 15.31 -2.58 -3.29
CA ASP A 299 16.29 -3.64 -3.51
C ASP A 299 15.78 -4.94 -2.89
N LEU A 300 15.51 -5.92 -3.75
CA LEU A 300 15.00 -7.24 -3.39
C LEU A 300 15.85 -7.93 -2.32
N PHE A 301 17.17 -7.78 -2.38
CA PHE A 301 18.08 -8.48 -1.47
C PHE A 301 18.06 -7.90 -0.05
N MET A 302 17.53 -6.69 0.14
CA MET A 302 17.32 -6.13 1.48
C MET A 302 16.19 -6.83 2.23
N TRP A 303 15.26 -7.48 1.53
CA TRP A 303 14.04 -8.06 2.09
C TRP A 303 14.05 -9.60 2.15
N GLN A 304 15.26 -10.19 2.14
CA GLN A 304 15.49 -11.63 2.26
C GLN A 304 16.53 -11.94 3.35
N PRO A 305 16.26 -12.82 4.35
CA PRO A 305 15.03 -13.59 4.55
C PRO A 305 13.92 -12.83 5.34
N ILE A 306 14.12 -11.56 5.66
CA ILE A 306 13.22 -10.77 6.51
C ILE A 306 12.61 -9.66 5.67
N THR A 307 11.30 -9.49 5.72
CA THR A 307 10.59 -8.45 4.98
C THR A 307 10.65 -7.09 5.67
N GLY A 308 10.22 -6.04 4.97
CA GLY A 308 9.98 -4.73 5.57
C GLY A 308 9.00 -4.82 6.75
N VAL A 309 9.08 -3.84 7.65
CA VAL A 309 8.17 -3.73 8.79
C VAL A 309 6.73 -3.59 8.27
N PHE A 310 5.80 -4.33 8.87
CA PHE A 310 4.37 -4.36 8.55
C PHE A 310 3.95 -4.96 7.21
N THR A 311 4.86 -5.23 6.27
CA THR A 311 4.47 -5.62 4.90
C THR A 311 3.64 -6.89 4.80
N LEU A 312 3.77 -7.82 5.76
CA LEU A 312 3.00 -9.06 5.78
C LEU A 312 1.64 -8.92 6.51
N ASP A 313 1.47 -7.86 7.28
CA ASP A 313 0.23 -7.53 7.99
C ASP A 313 0.16 -6.01 8.11
N ASP A 314 -0.33 -5.37 7.05
CA ASP A 314 -0.41 -3.91 6.99
C ASP A 314 -1.39 -3.45 8.08
N PRO A 315 -0.98 -2.60 9.03
CA PRO A 315 -1.89 -2.09 10.05
C PRO A 315 -2.87 -1.11 9.40
N PRO A 316 -4.16 -1.18 9.72
CA PRO A 316 -5.07 -0.13 9.35
C PRO A 316 -4.75 1.15 10.12
N TYR A 317 -5.01 2.30 9.51
CA TYR A 317 -5.04 3.57 10.21
C TYR A 317 -6.33 3.65 11.02
N THR A 318 -6.22 4.07 12.27
CA THR A 318 -7.37 4.24 13.16
C THR A 318 -7.40 5.65 13.72
N VAL A 319 -8.56 6.29 13.67
CA VAL A 319 -8.78 7.65 14.16
C VAL A 319 -10.02 7.66 15.06
N ASP A 320 -9.87 8.20 16.27
CA ASP A 320 -11.02 8.42 17.16
C ASP A 320 -11.85 9.60 16.66
N VAL A 321 -13.04 9.30 16.14
CA VAL A 321 -14.00 10.26 15.61
C VAL A 321 -15.19 10.46 16.55
N THR A 322 -15.05 10.06 17.82
CA THR A 322 -16.08 10.24 18.85
C THR A 322 -16.45 11.72 19.04
N HIS A 323 -15.49 12.63 18.82
CA HIS A 323 -15.73 14.07 18.85
C HIS A 323 -16.73 14.55 17.78
N ALA A 324 -16.90 13.79 16.70
CA ALA A 324 -17.77 14.12 15.56
C ALA A 324 -19.16 13.44 15.64
N LEU A 325 -19.51 12.75 16.73
CA LEU A 325 -20.75 11.97 16.81
C LEU A 325 -22.01 12.79 16.52
N GLY A 326 -22.11 14.03 17.01
CA GLY A 326 -23.29 14.87 16.73
C GLY A 326 -23.45 15.26 15.25
N MET A 327 -22.44 14.99 14.40
CA MET A 327 -22.48 15.16 12.95
C MET A 327 -22.56 13.82 12.21
N LEU A 328 -22.17 12.72 12.85
CA LEU A 328 -22.14 11.38 12.28
C LEU A 328 -23.46 10.65 12.45
N GLU A 329 -24.15 10.79 13.59
CA GLU A 329 -25.36 10.03 13.88
C GLU A 329 -26.54 10.42 12.97
N GLY A 330 -27.16 9.44 12.33
CA GLY A 330 -28.20 9.63 11.32
C GLY A 330 -27.74 9.25 9.92
N SER A 331 -28.45 9.74 8.91
CA SER A 331 -28.16 9.49 7.49
C SER A 331 -27.27 10.60 6.92
N HIS A 332 -26.06 10.23 6.50
CA HIS A 332 -25.05 11.18 6.02
C HIS A 332 -24.27 10.64 4.84
N THR A 333 -23.63 11.56 4.11
CA THR A 333 -22.66 11.21 3.08
C THR A 333 -21.25 11.29 3.68
N LEU A 334 -20.55 10.16 3.76
CA LEU A 334 -19.13 10.16 4.05
C LEU A 334 -18.34 10.24 2.74
N SER A 335 -17.27 11.02 2.73
CA SER A 335 -16.33 11.06 1.61
C SER A 335 -14.91 10.78 2.07
N VAL A 336 -14.14 10.10 1.23
CA VAL A 336 -12.69 9.97 1.38
C VAL A 336 -12.02 10.56 0.15
N THR A 337 -10.94 11.31 0.36
CA THR A 337 -10.12 11.91 -0.68
C THR A 337 -8.66 11.62 -0.39
N VAL A 338 -7.89 11.23 -1.40
CA VAL A 338 -6.42 11.14 -1.30
C VAL A 338 -5.82 12.27 -2.13
N GLU A 339 -5.14 13.20 -1.46
CA GLU A 339 -4.49 14.33 -2.11
C GLU A 339 -3.13 13.94 -2.71
N ASN A 340 -2.71 14.70 -3.72
CA ASN A 340 -1.40 14.60 -4.36
C ASN A 340 -1.09 13.25 -5.04
N ILE A 341 -2.09 12.46 -5.41
CA ILE A 341 -1.88 11.20 -6.16
C ILE A 341 -1.06 11.47 -7.43
N ALA A 342 0.04 10.73 -7.62
CA ALA A 342 0.86 10.89 -8.81
C ALA A 342 0.10 10.44 -10.07
N PRO A 343 0.37 11.04 -11.25
CA PRO A 343 -0.15 10.54 -12.53
C PRO A 343 0.14 9.04 -12.69
N TYR A 344 -0.77 8.30 -13.34
CA TYR A 344 -0.64 6.85 -13.55
C TYR A 344 -0.57 5.99 -12.27
N SER A 345 -0.86 6.58 -11.11
CA SER A 345 -0.96 5.86 -9.84
C SER A 345 -2.41 5.66 -9.43
N THR A 346 -2.63 4.63 -8.61
CA THR A 346 -3.92 4.29 -8.04
C THR A 346 -3.76 4.05 -6.55
N TRP A 347 -4.66 4.59 -5.75
CA TRP A 347 -4.78 4.31 -4.32
C TRP A 347 -6.02 3.47 -4.09
N LEU A 348 -5.86 2.28 -3.49
CA LEU A 348 -6.99 1.53 -2.99
C LEU A 348 -7.31 2.01 -1.57
N VAL A 349 -8.57 2.36 -1.33
CA VAL A 349 -9.05 2.81 -0.02
C VAL A 349 -10.22 1.97 0.42
N SER A 350 -10.19 1.49 1.65
CA SER A 350 -11.23 0.67 2.25
C SER A 350 -11.30 0.98 3.73
N GLY A 351 -12.45 0.82 4.37
CA GLY A 351 -12.58 1.20 5.77
C GLY A 351 -13.81 0.67 6.46
N ALA A 352 -13.94 1.07 7.71
CA ALA A 352 -15.12 0.82 8.51
C ALA A 352 -15.26 1.86 9.63
N LEU A 353 -16.50 2.07 10.08
CA LEU A 353 -16.76 2.68 11.37
C LEU A 353 -16.94 1.57 12.40
N LEU A 354 -16.09 1.61 13.42
CA LEU A 354 -16.14 0.73 14.58
C LEU A 354 -16.89 1.46 15.69
N LEU A 355 -18.13 1.05 15.96
CA LEU A 355 -19.05 1.76 16.84
C LEU A 355 -19.34 0.95 18.11
N TYR A 356 -19.30 1.67 19.23
CA TYR A 356 -19.81 1.19 20.50
C TYR A 356 -21.15 1.86 20.75
N THR A 357 -22.23 1.09 20.65
CA THR A 357 -23.59 1.56 20.91
C THR A 357 -24.07 1.09 22.27
N THR A 358 -24.96 1.86 22.90
CA THR A 358 -25.65 1.41 24.12
C THR A 358 -27.10 1.90 24.14
N PRO A 359 -28.06 1.09 24.62
CA PRO A 359 -29.45 1.54 24.82
C PRO A 359 -29.59 2.70 25.82
N GLN A 360 -28.59 2.98 26.66
CA GLN A 360 -28.63 4.07 27.64
C GLN A 360 -28.22 5.43 27.06
N ALA A 361 -27.59 5.46 25.89
CA ALA A 361 -27.23 6.71 25.23
C ALA A 361 -28.40 7.25 24.40
N GLY A 362 -28.55 8.58 24.41
CA GLY A 362 -29.36 9.30 23.43
C GLY A 362 -28.47 9.91 22.35
N GLN A 363 -29.11 10.61 21.41
CA GLN A 363 -28.42 11.27 20.30
C GLN A 363 -27.36 12.26 20.79
N ALA A 364 -26.17 12.21 20.19
CA ALA A 364 -25.09 13.15 20.43
C ALA A 364 -25.46 14.53 19.89
N ASN A 365 -25.16 15.57 20.67
CA ASN A 365 -25.38 16.95 20.27
C ASN A 365 -24.05 17.59 19.83
N THR A 366 -24.08 18.32 18.71
CA THR A 366 -23.00 19.22 18.33
C THR A 366 -23.01 20.46 19.21
N SER A 367 -22.37 20.42 20.38
CA SER A 367 -21.98 21.66 21.04
C SER A 367 -20.74 22.21 20.33
N LEU A 368 -20.95 22.85 19.17
CA LEU A 368 -19.95 23.74 18.60
C LEU A 368 -19.82 24.92 19.57
N THR A 369 -18.98 24.80 20.59
CA THR A 369 -18.30 26.00 21.07
C THR A 369 -17.42 26.42 19.90
N PRO A 370 -17.53 27.67 19.40
CA PRO A 370 -16.61 28.14 18.39
C PRO A 370 -15.21 28.01 18.96
N SER A 371 -14.49 26.97 18.53
CA SER A 371 -13.04 26.93 18.66
C SER A 371 -12.57 28.19 17.96
N GLN A 372 -12.07 29.15 18.75
CA GLN A 372 -11.25 30.20 18.20
C GLN A 372 -9.97 29.52 17.71
N HIS A 373 -10.03 28.90 16.54
CA HIS A 373 -8.83 28.59 15.81
C HIS A 373 -8.12 29.92 15.60
N PRO A 374 -6.86 30.07 16.05
CA PRO A 374 -6.10 31.26 15.71
C PRO A 374 -6.09 31.34 14.19
N LYS A 375 -6.69 32.40 13.64
CA LYS A 375 -6.58 32.72 12.22
C LYS A 375 -5.10 32.62 11.88
N TYR A 376 -4.76 31.70 10.99
CA TYR A 376 -3.40 31.58 10.49
C TYR A 376 -3.06 32.90 9.80
N GLN A 377 -2.38 33.79 10.52
CA GLN A 377 -1.86 35.01 9.94
C GLN A 377 -0.70 34.57 9.05
N HIS A 378 -0.88 34.71 7.75
CA HIS A 378 0.20 34.60 6.78
C HIS A 378 1.34 35.53 7.24
N ARG A 379 2.40 34.96 7.81
CA ARG A 379 3.64 35.69 8.06
C ARG A 379 4.33 35.79 6.69
N PRO A 380 4.56 36.99 6.14
CA PRO A 380 5.39 37.12 4.96
C PRO A 380 6.76 36.53 5.27
N THR A 381 7.28 35.71 4.36
CA THR A 381 8.61 35.14 4.43
C THR A 381 9.65 36.24 4.58
N GLN A 382 10.16 36.46 5.80
CA GLN A 382 11.41 37.17 5.98
C GLN A 382 12.51 36.29 5.39
N ARG A 383 13.09 36.75 4.28
CA ARG A 383 14.33 36.19 3.74
C ARG A 383 15.40 36.26 4.83
N SER A 384 15.82 35.10 5.33
CA SER A 384 17.02 35.00 6.15
C SER A 384 18.25 35.26 5.26
N PRO A 385 19.26 36.00 5.74
CA PRO A 385 20.45 36.30 4.96
C PRO A 385 21.29 35.04 4.77
N ILE A 386 21.79 34.88 3.54
CA ILE A 386 22.70 33.83 3.10
C ILE A 386 23.98 33.87 3.97
N LEU A 387 24.17 32.84 4.81
CA LEU A 387 25.44 32.62 5.50
C LEU A 387 26.44 32.04 4.50
N THR A 388 27.36 32.90 4.09
CA THR A 388 28.45 32.60 3.17
C THR A 388 29.58 31.88 3.90
N ARG A 389 30.03 30.77 3.31
CA ARG A 389 31.33 30.07 3.51
C ARG A 389 31.60 29.37 4.84
N VAL A 390 31.67 28.03 4.76
CA VAL A 390 32.69 27.23 5.45
C VAL A 390 33.73 26.85 4.39
N ARG A 391 35.00 27.23 4.60
CA ARG A 391 36.13 26.70 3.83
C ARG A 391 36.41 25.27 4.30
N ILE A 392 36.59 24.36 3.35
CA ILE A 392 37.26 23.07 3.53
C ILE A 392 38.76 23.33 3.69
#